data_AF-A0A7D7K1W9-F1
#
_entry.id   AF-A0A7D7K1W9-F1
#
_cell.length_a   1.000
_cell.length_b   1.000
_cell.length_c   1.000
_cell.angle_alpha   90.00
_cell.angle_beta   90.00
_cell.angle_gamma   90.00
#
_symmetry.space_group_name_H-M   'P 1'
#
loop_
_entity.id
_entity.type
_entity.pdbx_description
1 polymer ?
#
loop_
_entity_poly.entity_id
_entity_poly.type
_entity_poly.pdbx_seq_one_letter_code
_entity_poly.pdbx_strand_id
1 'polypeptide(L)'
;LHEQKDDKEFVVVFDFLGKDSIRYYNEVPVEKRVFKNLQLFMENKQPGDDLFDRLNTAVMNKHLNELMEGLTAKVFRTYNASWTLQQQLDELTNADDSVAEKILSYNRANRAVAILCNHQRSVPKGHQKSMEKLKEKIDAKRDQIKEMQQQVKDAQKEAKRGSVKEKVVYDKKKKALERFREQLVKLEVQETDRDENKSIALGTSKLNYLDPRISVAWCKKYEV
;
A
#
# COMPACT_ATOMS: atom_id res chain seq x y z
N LEU A 1 24.00 2.98 -17.51
CA LEU A 1 24.61 1.82 -16.82
C LEU A 1 25.73 2.36 -15.94
N HIS A 2 25.77 2.04 -14.66
CA HIS A 2 26.78 2.50 -13.72
C HIS A 2 27.45 1.30 -13.05
N GLU A 3 28.78 1.19 -13.14
CA GLU A 3 29.50 0.11 -12.43
C GLU A 3 29.39 0.28 -10.91
N GLN A 4 29.37 1.52 -10.42
CA GLN A 4 29.08 1.86 -9.03
C GLN A 4 28.22 3.13 -8.99
N LYS A 5 27.17 3.12 -8.16
CA LYS A 5 26.31 4.27 -7.87
C LYS A 5 25.67 4.11 -6.49
N ASP A 6 25.76 5.14 -5.65
CA ASP A 6 25.15 5.18 -4.31
C ASP A 6 25.46 3.92 -3.46
N ASP A 7 26.74 3.57 -3.37
CA ASP A 7 27.27 2.38 -2.69
C ASP A 7 26.76 1.02 -3.21
N LYS A 8 26.13 1.00 -4.38
CA LYS A 8 25.68 -0.21 -5.07
C LYS A 8 26.52 -0.46 -6.31
N GLU A 9 26.85 -1.72 -6.55
CA GLU A 9 27.53 -2.16 -7.77
C GLU A 9 26.52 -2.51 -8.87
N PHE A 10 26.93 -2.33 -10.12
CA PHE A 10 26.20 -2.76 -11.32
C PHE A 10 24.76 -2.22 -11.42
N VAL A 11 24.60 -0.90 -11.32
CA VAL A 11 23.29 -0.24 -11.33
C VAL A 11 22.81 0.06 -12.75
N VAL A 12 21.60 -0.41 -13.07
CA VAL A 12 20.89 -0.09 -14.31
C VAL A 12 19.85 0.97 -14.02
N VAL A 13 19.90 2.08 -14.78
CA VAL A 13 18.90 3.15 -14.73
C VAL A 13 17.93 2.93 -15.88
N PHE A 14 16.68 2.66 -15.54
CA PHE A 14 15.57 2.58 -16.49
C PHE A 14 14.82 3.90 -16.47
N ASP A 15 14.60 4.50 -17.64
CA ASP A 15 13.78 5.69 -17.80
C ASP A 15 13.06 5.65 -19.16
N PHE A 16 11.80 5.22 -19.16
CA PHE A 16 11.00 5.12 -20.38
C PHE A 16 9.51 5.32 -20.09
N LEU A 17 8.73 5.61 -21.13
CA LEU A 17 7.27 5.64 -21.04
C LEU A 17 6.71 4.25 -21.34
N GLY A 18 5.99 3.69 -20.37
CA GLY A 18 5.31 2.41 -20.51
C GLY A 18 3.90 2.55 -21.11
N LYS A 19 3.04 1.59 -20.77
CA LYS A 19 1.62 1.63 -21.14
C LYS A 19 0.97 2.92 -20.63
N ASP A 20 0.06 3.49 -21.43
CA ASP A 20 -0.68 4.72 -21.12
C ASP A 20 0.24 5.93 -20.89
N SER A 21 1.46 5.89 -21.45
CA SER A 21 2.52 6.89 -21.30
C SER A 21 2.91 7.16 -19.84
N ILE A 22 2.74 6.17 -18.96
CA ILE A 22 3.20 6.25 -17.57
C ILE A 22 4.71 6.03 -17.53
N ARG A 23 5.44 7.01 -17.00
CA ARG A 23 6.89 6.92 -16.83
C ARG A 23 7.25 5.76 -15.89
N TYR A 24 8.19 4.94 -16.31
CA TYR A 24 8.89 3.99 -15.46
C TYR A 24 10.30 4.53 -15.25
N TYR A 25 10.58 5.01 -14.04
CA TYR A 25 11.91 5.38 -13.60
C TYR A 25 12.33 4.44 -12.48
N ASN A 26 13.46 3.76 -12.63
CA ASN A 26 13.99 2.92 -11.57
C ASN A 26 15.51 2.76 -11.67
N GLU A 27 16.15 2.62 -10.53
CA GLU A 27 17.58 2.37 -10.42
C GLU A 27 17.80 1.05 -9.69
N VAL A 28 18.18 0.04 -10.47
CA VAL A 28 18.18 -1.33 -9.99
C VAL A 28 19.60 -1.88 -10.04
N PRO A 29 20.19 -2.26 -8.88
CA PRO A 29 21.40 -3.08 -8.88
C PRO A 29 21.06 -4.44 -9.47
N VAL A 30 21.82 -4.88 -10.47
CA VAL A 30 21.62 -6.18 -11.11
C VAL A 30 22.85 -7.07 -10.92
N GLU A 31 22.72 -8.36 -11.19
CA GLU A 31 23.86 -9.26 -11.19
C GLU A 31 24.90 -8.84 -12.25
N LYS A 32 26.18 -8.98 -11.92
CA LYS A 32 27.31 -8.65 -12.80
C LYS A 32 27.16 -9.22 -14.23
N ARG A 33 26.64 -10.44 -14.36
CA ARG A 33 26.39 -11.08 -15.67
C ARG A 33 25.32 -10.33 -16.47
N VAL A 34 24.24 -9.91 -15.83
CA VAL A 34 23.17 -9.12 -16.47
C VAL A 34 23.72 -7.78 -16.93
N PHE A 35 24.49 -7.10 -16.07
CA PHE A 35 25.10 -5.81 -16.41
C PHE A 35 26.03 -5.91 -17.62
N LYS A 36 26.93 -6.90 -17.64
CA LYS A 36 27.82 -7.14 -18.79
C LYS A 36 27.05 -7.50 -20.06
N ASN A 37 26.00 -8.31 -19.96
CA ASN A 37 25.16 -8.62 -21.11
C ASN A 37 24.48 -7.35 -21.67
N LEU A 38 24.00 -6.45 -20.80
CA LEU A 38 23.42 -5.18 -21.25
C LEU A 38 24.45 -4.28 -21.95
N GLN A 39 25.70 -4.25 -21.49
CA GLN A 39 26.77 -3.54 -22.21
C GLN A 39 26.95 -4.09 -23.63
N LEU A 40 26.99 -5.42 -23.78
CA LEU A 40 27.09 -6.07 -25.09
C LEU A 40 25.86 -5.80 -25.97
N PHE A 41 24.65 -5.81 -25.39
CA PHE A 41 23.41 -5.54 -26.13
C PHE A 41 23.30 -4.10 -26.64
N MET A 42 24.06 -3.16 -26.05
CA MET A 42 24.12 -1.75 -26.47
C MET A 42 25.30 -1.46 -27.40
N GLU A 43 26.24 -2.40 -27.58
CA GLU A 43 27.43 -2.20 -28.40
C GLU A 43 27.05 -2.00 -29.88
N ASN A 44 27.65 -0.98 -30.52
CA ASN A 44 27.38 -0.59 -31.91
C ASN A 44 25.92 -0.22 -32.23
N LYS A 45 25.11 0.17 -31.24
CA LYS A 45 23.74 0.65 -31.42
C LYS A 45 23.61 2.16 -31.20
N GLN A 46 22.68 2.78 -31.91
CA GLN A 46 22.31 4.19 -31.75
C GLN A 46 21.12 4.37 -30.80
N PRO A 47 20.92 5.57 -30.22
CA PRO A 47 19.69 5.89 -29.51
C PRO A 47 18.47 5.70 -30.40
N GLY A 48 17.55 4.82 -30.00
CA GLY A 48 16.35 4.46 -30.77
C GLY A 48 16.39 3.04 -31.35
N ASP A 49 17.57 2.42 -31.45
CA ASP A 49 17.69 1.01 -31.82
C ASP A 49 17.18 0.10 -30.70
N ASP A 50 16.58 -1.04 -31.06
CA ASP A 50 16.07 -2.00 -30.09
C ASP A 50 17.20 -2.60 -29.24
N LEU A 51 17.05 -2.53 -27.91
CA LEU A 51 18.00 -3.13 -26.97
C LEU A 51 18.12 -4.64 -27.17
N PHE A 52 17.00 -5.33 -27.38
CA PHE A 52 16.94 -6.76 -27.64
C PHE A 52 16.57 -7.04 -29.11
N ASP A 53 17.49 -6.73 -30.03
CA ASP A 53 17.31 -6.73 -31.48
C ASP A 53 16.94 -8.11 -32.09
N ARG A 54 17.26 -9.20 -31.39
CA ARG A 54 16.95 -10.57 -31.83
C ARG A 54 15.83 -11.24 -31.04
N LEU A 55 15.14 -10.49 -30.16
CA LEU A 55 14.09 -11.01 -29.30
C LEU A 55 12.77 -10.33 -29.62
N ASN A 56 11.69 -11.11 -29.62
CA ASN A 56 10.33 -10.57 -29.64
C ASN A 56 9.43 -11.36 -28.68
N THR A 57 8.21 -10.86 -28.48
CA THR A 57 7.25 -11.45 -27.54
C THR A 57 6.82 -12.86 -27.93
N ALA A 58 6.80 -13.21 -29.21
CA ALA A 58 6.43 -14.54 -29.68
C ALA A 58 7.51 -15.58 -29.33
N VAL A 59 8.78 -15.26 -29.60
CA VAL A 59 9.92 -16.13 -29.24
C VAL A 59 9.99 -16.33 -27.73
N MET A 60 9.86 -15.26 -26.96
CA MET A 60 9.86 -15.34 -25.50
C MET A 60 8.71 -16.20 -24.96
N ASN A 61 7.47 -15.97 -25.40
CA ASN A 61 6.32 -16.75 -24.90
C ASN A 61 6.36 -18.21 -25.36
N LYS A 62 6.91 -18.51 -26.54
CA LYS A 62 7.15 -19.88 -26.98
C LYS A 62 8.08 -20.60 -26.01
N HIS A 63 9.20 -19.99 -25.67
CA HIS A 63 10.15 -20.55 -24.71
C HIS A 63 9.52 -20.73 -23.32
N LEU A 64 8.77 -19.73 -22.83
CA LEU A 64 8.06 -19.85 -21.55
C LEU A 64 7.07 -21.02 -21.54
N ASN A 65 6.32 -21.22 -22.62
CA ASN A 65 5.35 -22.31 -22.73
C ASN A 65 6.02 -23.70 -22.79
N GLU A 66 7.25 -23.80 -23.32
CA GLU A 66 8.06 -25.03 -23.28
C GLU A 66 8.50 -25.37 -21.85
N LEU A 67 8.71 -24.37 -20.99
CA LEU A 67 9.07 -24.56 -19.58
C LEU A 67 7.87 -24.95 -18.72
N MET A 68 6.69 -24.41 -19.03
CA MET A 68 5.43 -24.72 -18.36
C MET A 68 4.26 -24.41 -19.29
N GLU A 69 3.39 -25.39 -19.51
CA GLU A 69 2.22 -25.23 -20.37
C GLU A 69 1.34 -24.04 -19.91
N GLY A 70 1.01 -23.15 -20.85
CA GLY A 70 0.21 -21.96 -20.60
C GLY A 70 0.97 -20.78 -19.98
N LEU A 71 2.27 -20.93 -19.68
CA LEU A 71 3.09 -19.86 -19.13
C LEU A 71 3.40 -18.79 -20.20
N THR A 72 3.15 -17.54 -19.83
CA THR A 72 3.42 -16.36 -20.67
C THR A 72 3.95 -15.21 -19.81
N ALA A 73 4.55 -14.20 -20.43
CA ALA A 73 5.14 -13.08 -19.69
C ALA A 73 4.14 -12.34 -18.78
N LYS A 74 2.85 -12.28 -19.16
CA LYS A 74 1.79 -11.67 -18.31
C LYS A 74 1.56 -12.44 -17.01
N VAL A 75 1.78 -13.75 -17.00
CA VAL A 75 1.55 -14.60 -15.81
C VAL A 75 2.51 -14.21 -14.69
N PHE A 76 3.76 -13.83 -15.00
CA PHE A 76 4.72 -13.34 -14.01
C PHE A 76 4.23 -12.10 -13.27
N ARG A 77 3.53 -11.18 -13.96
CA ARG A 77 2.96 -9.99 -13.30
C ARG A 77 1.87 -10.39 -12.30
N THR A 78 0.98 -11.30 -12.67
CA THR A 78 -0.09 -11.79 -11.78
C THR A 78 0.48 -12.57 -10.60
N TYR A 79 1.46 -13.45 -10.85
CA TYR A 79 2.14 -14.22 -9.82
C TYR A 79 2.82 -13.29 -8.80
N ASN A 80 3.70 -12.39 -9.27
CA ASN A 80 4.43 -11.48 -8.39
C ASN A 80 3.48 -10.58 -7.61
N ALA A 81 2.42 -10.05 -8.25
CA ALA A 81 1.43 -9.23 -7.58
C ALA A 81 0.67 -9.99 -6.47
N SER A 82 0.19 -11.20 -6.76
CA SER A 82 -0.55 -12.01 -5.78
C SER A 82 0.35 -12.49 -4.65
N TRP A 83 1.58 -12.92 -4.97
CA TRP A 83 2.57 -13.33 -3.98
C TRP A 83 2.96 -12.18 -3.06
N THR A 84 3.26 -11.00 -3.61
CA THR A 84 3.57 -9.81 -2.80
C THR A 84 2.40 -9.43 -1.91
N LEU A 85 1.15 -9.47 -2.40
CA LEU A 85 -0.01 -9.21 -1.54
C LEU A 85 -0.02 -10.16 -0.34
N GLN A 86 0.11 -11.47 -0.58
CA GLN A 86 0.07 -12.46 0.48
C GLN A 86 1.16 -12.22 1.53
N GLN A 87 2.42 -12.06 1.10
CA GLN A 87 3.54 -11.81 1.99
C GLN A 87 3.36 -10.53 2.81
N GLN A 88 2.89 -9.45 2.17
CA GLN A 88 2.67 -8.18 2.86
C GLN A 88 1.47 -8.23 3.81
N LEU A 89 0.42 -8.99 3.51
CA LEU A 89 -0.68 -9.21 4.45
C LEU A 89 -0.22 -10.02 5.67
N ASP A 90 0.64 -11.01 5.48
CA ASP A 90 1.20 -11.80 6.57
C ASP A 90 2.15 -10.97 7.46
N GLU A 91 2.92 -10.04 6.87
CA GLU A 91 3.86 -9.17 7.58
C GLU A 91 3.17 -7.99 8.29
N LEU A 92 2.21 -7.33 7.63
CA LEU A 92 1.66 -6.04 8.09
C LEU A 92 0.39 -6.18 8.95
N THR A 93 -0.27 -7.33 8.94
CA THR A 93 -1.54 -7.51 9.68
C THR A 93 -1.28 -7.96 11.11
N ASN A 94 -1.65 -7.13 12.08
CA ASN A 94 -1.70 -7.53 13.48
C ASN A 94 -3.12 -8.01 13.85
N ALA A 95 -3.21 -9.13 14.56
CA ALA A 95 -4.48 -9.75 14.93
C ALA A 95 -5.28 -8.93 15.95
N ASP A 96 -4.59 -8.20 16.82
CA ASP A 96 -5.19 -7.39 17.90
C ASP A 96 -5.65 -6.00 17.44
N ASP A 97 -5.31 -5.61 16.20
CA ASP A 97 -5.68 -4.34 15.63
C ASP A 97 -7.20 -4.22 15.45
N SER A 98 -7.70 -2.98 15.51
CA SER A 98 -9.08 -2.68 15.15
C SER A 98 -9.34 -2.98 13.67
N VAL A 99 -10.61 -3.16 13.30
CA VAL A 99 -11.01 -3.35 11.90
C VAL A 99 -10.49 -2.22 11.00
N ALA A 100 -10.44 -0.97 11.50
CA ALA A 100 -9.94 0.16 10.74
C ALA A 100 -8.44 0.03 10.44
N GLU A 101 -7.64 -0.33 11.44
CA GLU A 101 -6.20 -0.54 11.31
C GLU A 101 -5.88 -1.73 10.41
N LYS A 102 -6.63 -2.83 10.51
CA LYS A 102 -6.51 -3.98 9.59
C LYS A 102 -6.78 -3.59 8.14
N ILE A 103 -7.79 -2.75 7.88
CA ILE A 103 -8.06 -2.20 6.53
C ILE A 103 -6.87 -1.36 6.04
N LEU A 104 -6.23 -0.58 6.93
CA LEU A 104 -5.02 0.17 6.57
C LEU A 104 -3.87 -0.77 6.18
N SER A 105 -3.62 -1.83 6.95
CA SER A 105 -2.62 -2.85 6.60
C SER A 105 -2.91 -3.51 5.26
N TYR A 106 -4.18 -3.82 4.97
CA TYR A 106 -4.58 -4.33 3.65
C TYR A 106 -4.26 -3.33 2.52
N ASN A 107 -4.60 -2.06 2.72
CA ASN A 107 -4.34 -1.03 1.71
C ASN A 107 -2.83 -0.81 1.50
N ARG A 108 -2.02 -0.87 2.55
CA ARG A 108 -0.55 -0.83 2.48
C ARG A 108 0.00 -2.03 1.70
N ALA A 109 -0.50 -3.23 1.96
CA ALA A 109 -0.13 -4.43 1.19
C ALA A 109 -0.47 -4.28 -0.30
N ASN A 110 -1.67 -3.81 -0.63
CA ASN A 110 -2.05 -3.54 -2.04
C ASN A 110 -1.24 -2.38 -2.64
N ARG A 111 -0.84 -1.39 -1.84
CA ARG A 111 0.05 -0.29 -2.28
C ARG A 111 1.42 -0.81 -2.68
N ALA A 112 2.01 -1.74 -1.94
CA ALA A 112 3.27 -2.40 -2.32
C ALA A 112 3.14 -3.10 -3.68
N VAL A 113 2.02 -3.80 -3.92
CA VAL A 113 1.73 -4.42 -5.22
C VAL A 113 1.59 -3.37 -6.34
N ALA A 114 0.88 -2.28 -6.07
CA ALA A 114 0.68 -1.21 -7.04
C ALA A 114 2.02 -0.53 -7.42
N ILE A 115 2.93 -0.35 -6.46
CA ILE A 115 4.29 0.15 -6.70
C ILE A 115 5.07 -0.83 -7.57
N LEU A 116 5.06 -2.13 -7.24
CA LEU A 116 5.70 -3.19 -8.02
C LEU A 116 5.21 -3.20 -9.48
N CYS A 117 3.90 -2.96 -9.69
CA CYS A 117 3.28 -2.93 -11.01
C CYS A 117 3.39 -1.57 -11.74
N ASN A 118 4.06 -0.58 -11.14
CA ASN A 118 4.12 0.80 -11.61
C ASN A 118 2.74 1.46 -11.85
N HIS A 119 1.75 1.14 -11.03
CA HIS A 119 0.42 1.75 -11.09
C HIS A 119 0.42 3.13 -10.43
N GLN A 120 1.02 4.10 -11.12
CA GLN A 120 1.11 5.49 -10.67
C GLN A 120 -0.10 6.31 -11.12
N ARG A 121 -0.37 7.40 -10.40
CA ARG A 121 -1.30 8.45 -10.81
C ARG A 121 -0.79 9.81 -10.34
N SER A 122 -1.22 10.88 -11.01
CA SER A 122 -1.01 12.23 -10.51
C SER A 122 -1.79 12.47 -9.22
N VAL A 123 -1.24 13.32 -8.35
CA VAL A 123 -1.94 13.74 -7.13
C VAL A 123 -3.21 14.51 -7.53
N PRO A 124 -4.41 14.12 -7.04
CA PRO A 124 -5.64 14.83 -7.37
C PRO A 124 -5.58 16.31 -6.99
N LYS A 125 -6.09 17.21 -7.86
CA LYS A 125 -6.06 18.67 -7.63
C LYS A 125 -6.69 19.11 -6.29
N GLY A 126 -7.70 18.38 -5.82
CA GLY A 126 -8.39 18.67 -4.55
C GLY A 126 -7.81 17.97 -3.32
N HIS A 127 -6.70 17.23 -3.46
CA HIS A 127 -6.17 16.39 -2.39
C HIS A 127 -5.80 17.21 -1.15
N GLN A 128 -5.01 18.26 -1.30
CA GLN A 128 -4.58 19.11 -0.18
C GLN A 128 -5.76 19.68 0.62
N LYS A 129 -6.72 20.31 -0.08
CA LYS A 129 -7.94 20.86 0.56
C LYS A 129 -8.77 19.78 1.25
N SER A 130 -8.81 18.56 0.71
CA SER A 130 -9.48 17.44 1.38
C SER A 130 -8.73 16.94 2.61
N MET A 131 -7.40 17.02 2.63
CA MET A 131 -6.56 16.63 3.77
C MET A 131 -6.68 17.65 4.90
N GLU A 132 -6.67 18.94 4.59
CA GLU A 132 -6.90 20.03 5.56
C GLU A 132 -8.23 19.86 6.29
N LYS A 133 -9.33 19.66 5.55
CA LYS A 133 -10.65 19.39 6.13
C LYS A 133 -10.70 18.13 7.00
N LEU A 134 -9.88 17.12 6.70
CA LEU A 134 -9.82 15.90 7.49
C LEU A 134 -9.05 16.15 8.80
N LYS A 135 -7.95 16.90 8.75
CA LYS A 135 -7.19 17.34 9.93
C LYS A 135 -8.05 18.17 10.88
N GLU A 136 -8.81 19.15 10.36
CA GLU A 136 -9.75 19.94 11.17
C GLU A 136 -10.75 19.05 11.93
N LYS A 137 -11.27 17.99 11.27
CA LYS A 137 -12.17 17.01 11.92
C LYS A 137 -11.48 16.18 12.98
N ILE A 138 -10.23 15.77 12.74
CA ILE A 138 -9.41 15.03 13.70
C ILE A 138 -9.16 15.90 14.94
N ASP A 139 -8.76 17.14 14.75
CA ASP A 139 -8.46 18.06 15.86
C ASP A 139 -9.71 18.38 16.68
N ALA A 140 -10.83 18.68 16.02
CA ALA A 140 -12.11 18.84 16.71
C ALA A 140 -12.51 17.58 17.50
N LYS A 141 -12.19 16.37 16.99
CA LYS A 141 -12.48 15.12 17.68
C LYS A 141 -11.56 14.89 18.88
N ARG A 142 -10.28 15.29 18.79
CA ARG A 142 -9.33 15.27 19.91
C ARG A 142 -9.78 16.19 21.04
N ASP A 143 -10.29 17.37 20.71
CA ASP A 143 -10.85 18.29 21.70
C ASP A 143 -12.08 17.70 22.40
N GLN A 144 -13.03 17.12 21.65
CA GLN A 144 -14.18 16.41 22.23
C GLN A 144 -13.76 15.26 23.16
N ILE A 145 -12.70 14.52 22.80
CA ILE A 145 -12.15 13.46 23.65
C ILE A 145 -11.56 14.06 24.94
N LYS A 146 -10.82 15.16 24.86
CA LYS A 146 -10.22 15.82 26.02
C LYS A 146 -11.30 16.30 27.01
N GLU A 147 -12.35 16.92 26.50
CA GLU A 147 -13.51 17.33 27.32
C GLU A 147 -14.21 16.11 27.94
N MET A 148 -14.48 15.07 27.16
CA MET A 148 -15.12 13.85 27.66
C MET A 148 -14.26 13.12 28.69
N GLN A 149 -12.93 13.10 28.53
CA GLN A 149 -12.01 12.56 29.52
C GLN A 149 -12.13 13.29 30.86
N GLN A 150 -12.25 14.62 30.84
CA GLN A 150 -12.46 15.40 32.06
C GLN A 150 -13.81 15.05 32.71
N GLN A 151 -14.88 14.98 31.92
CA GLN A 151 -16.20 14.58 32.40
C GLN A 151 -16.25 13.16 32.99
N VAL A 152 -15.47 12.22 32.45
CA VAL A 152 -15.31 10.86 32.98
C VAL A 152 -14.57 10.89 34.31
N LYS A 153 -13.49 11.67 34.43
CA LYS A 153 -12.74 11.82 35.69
C LYS A 153 -13.62 12.39 36.80
N ASP A 154 -14.45 13.39 36.49
CA ASP A 154 -15.33 14.00 37.48
C ASP A 154 -16.46 13.05 37.88
N ALA A 155 -17.10 12.38 36.92
CA ALA A 155 -18.08 11.33 37.20
C ALA A 155 -17.49 10.14 37.99
N GLN A 156 -16.20 9.83 37.80
CA GLN A 156 -15.51 8.80 38.58
C GLN A 156 -15.37 9.20 40.05
N LYS A 157 -15.05 10.47 40.33
CA LYS A 157 -14.96 11.00 41.70
C LYS A 157 -16.33 10.98 42.39
N GLU A 158 -17.38 11.36 41.67
CA GLU A 158 -18.76 11.31 42.16
C GLU A 158 -19.20 9.87 42.42
N ALA A 159 -18.95 8.94 41.49
CA ALA A 159 -19.31 7.53 41.66
C ALA A 159 -18.61 6.83 42.83
N LYS A 160 -17.43 7.30 43.27
CA LYS A 160 -16.74 6.80 44.47
C LYS A 160 -17.45 7.20 45.77
N ARG A 161 -18.18 8.33 45.77
CA ARG A 161 -18.86 8.88 46.95
C ARG A 161 -20.39 8.78 46.86
N GLY A 162 -20.90 8.43 45.68
CA GLY A 162 -22.32 8.47 45.33
C GLY A 162 -23.02 7.11 45.38
N SER A 163 -24.29 7.14 45.01
CA SER A 163 -25.19 6.00 44.96
C SER A 163 -25.01 5.17 43.67
N VAL A 164 -25.86 4.15 43.51
CA VAL A 164 -25.94 3.34 42.28
C VAL A 164 -26.16 4.22 41.03
N LYS A 165 -26.88 5.33 41.16
CA LYS A 165 -27.16 6.26 40.05
C LYS A 165 -25.88 6.89 39.50
N GLU A 166 -24.97 7.35 40.36
CA GLU A 166 -23.71 7.97 39.96
C GLU A 166 -22.75 6.96 39.31
N LYS A 167 -22.75 5.70 39.76
CA LYS A 167 -22.02 4.61 39.10
C LYS A 167 -22.50 4.37 37.66
N VAL A 168 -23.82 4.35 37.45
CA VAL A 168 -24.41 4.22 36.10
C VAL A 168 -24.03 5.39 35.19
N VAL A 169 -23.97 6.61 35.73
CA VAL A 169 -23.52 7.80 34.96
C VAL A 169 -22.06 7.66 34.56
N TYR A 170 -21.18 7.25 35.47
CA TYR A 170 -19.78 6.99 35.17
C TYR A 170 -19.62 5.97 34.04
N ASP A 171 -20.31 4.83 34.12
CA ASP A 171 -20.23 3.77 33.10
C ASP A 171 -20.71 4.25 31.72
N LYS A 172 -21.78 5.07 31.68
CA LYS A 172 -22.26 5.68 30.43
C LYS A 172 -21.22 6.62 29.81
N LYS A 173 -20.62 7.50 30.61
CA LYS A 173 -19.58 8.44 30.11
C LYS A 173 -18.32 7.70 29.68
N LYS A 174 -17.91 6.66 30.42
CA LYS A 174 -16.78 5.80 30.03
C LYS A 174 -17.03 5.14 28.67
N LYS A 175 -18.20 4.55 28.46
CA LYS A 175 -18.58 3.98 27.14
C LYS A 175 -18.62 5.03 26.03
N ALA A 176 -19.08 6.25 26.32
CA ALA A 176 -19.07 7.34 25.34
C ALA A 176 -17.64 7.75 24.95
N LEU A 177 -16.73 7.82 25.93
CA LEU A 177 -15.31 8.11 25.70
C LEU A 177 -14.65 7.06 24.80
N GLU A 178 -14.89 5.77 25.05
CA GLU A 178 -14.35 4.70 24.20
C GLU A 178 -14.85 4.81 22.76
N ARG A 179 -16.16 5.08 22.56
CA ARG A 179 -16.71 5.34 21.21
C ARG A 179 -16.05 6.54 20.52
N PHE A 180 -15.75 7.60 21.27
CA PHE A 180 -15.06 8.76 20.69
C PHE A 180 -13.64 8.44 20.28
N ARG A 181 -12.92 7.65 21.07
CA ARG A 181 -11.58 7.15 20.74
C ARG A 181 -11.60 6.27 19.49
N GLU A 182 -12.53 5.32 19.39
CA GLU A 182 -12.71 4.50 18.18
C GLU A 182 -13.00 5.34 16.93
N GLN A 183 -13.81 6.40 17.06
CA GLN A 183 -14.07 7.33 15.97
C GLN A 183 -12.84 8.15 15.56
N LEU A 184 -12.01 8.54 16.54
CA LEU A 184 -10.76 9.23 16.26
C LEU A 184 -9.79 8.32 15.49
N VAL A 185 -9.60 7.08 15.94
CA VAL A 185 -8.74 6.09 15.25
C VAL A 185 -9.16 5.93 13.79
N LYS A 186 -10.47 5.81 13.51
CA LYS A 186 -10.98 5.74 12.13
C LYS A 186 -10.61 6.95 11.27
N LEU A 187 -10.63 8.16 11.84
CA LEU A 187 -10.28 9.39 11.12
C LEU A 187 -8.77 9.46 10.86
N GLU A 188 -7.94 9.10 11.85
CA GLU A 188 -6.48 9.10 11.74
C GLU A 188 -5.99 8.04 10.73
N VAL A 189 -6.61 6.84 10.75
CA VAL A 189 -6.38 5.82 9.73
C VAL A 189 -6.77 6.32 8.34
N GLN A 190 -7.93 6.98 8.21
CA GLN A 190 -8.38 7.53 6.93
C GLN A 190 -7.43 8.61 6.39
N GLU A 191 -6.87 9.44 7.27
CA GLU A 191 -5.87 10.45 6.90
C GLU A 191 -4.63 9.76 6.33
N THR A 192 -4.10 8.80 7.09
CA THR A 192 -2.90 8.04 6.72
C THR A 192 -3.08 7.35 5.37
N ASP A 193 -4.18 6.61 5.20
CA ASP A 193 -4.49 5.89 3.96
C ASP A 193 -4.59 6.82 2.74
N ARG A 194 -5.15 8.01 2.92
CA ARG A 194 -5.28 8.98 1.82
C ARG A 194 -3.94 9.58 1.43
N ASP A 195 -3.10 9.93 2.38
CA ASP A 195 -1.80 10.54 2.09
C ASP A 195 -0.84 9.54 1.46
N GLU A 196 -0.76 8.31 1.99
CA GLU A 196 0.10 7.25 1.47
C GLU A 196 -0.24 6.88 0.01
N ASN A 197 -1.53 6.96 -0.36
CA ASN A 197 -2.03 6.58 -1.68
C ASN A 197 -2.24 7.76 -2.65
N LYS A 198 -1.80 8.98 -2.32
CA LYS A 198 -2.07 10.18 -3.14
C LYS A 198 -1.56 10.08 -4.58
N SER A 199 -0.45 9.39 -4.81
CA SER A 199 0.17 9.17 -6.13
C SER A 199 0.06 7.74 -6.66
N ILE A 200 -0.68 6.85 -5.97
CA ILE A 200 -0.75 5.42 -6.32
C ILE A 200 -2.18 5.02 -6.67
N ALA A 201 -2.35 4.24 -7.75
CA ALA A 201 -3.63 3.75 -8.23
C ALA A 201 -3.84 2.27 -7.83
N LEU A 202 -4.56 2.06 -6.72
CA LEU A 202 -4.82 0.74 -6.14
C LEU A 202 -5.85 -0.12 -6.90
N GLY A 203 -6.70 0.50 -7.72
CA GLY A 203 -7.82 -0.19 -8.36
C GLY A 203 -7.38 -1.22 -9.41
N THR A 204 -6.37 -0.89 -10.21
CA THR A 204 -5.90 -1.74 -11.29
C THR A 204 -5.27 -3.03 -10.78
N SER A 205 -4.43 -2.96 -9.73
CA SER A 205 -3.88 -4.15 -9.06
C SER A 205 -5.01 -5.00 -8.50
N LYS A 206 -5.91 -4.38 -7.73
CA LYS A 206 -7.01 -5.05 -7.03
C LYS A 206 -7.92 -5.88 -7.95
N LEU A 207 -8.25 -5.36 -9.14
CA LEU A 207 -9.20 -6.02 -10.03
C LEU A 207 -8.57 -7.03 -10.99
N ASN A 208 -7.30 -6.84 -11.39
CA ASN A 208 -6.74 -7.58 -12.53
C ASN A 208 -5.56 -8.47 -12.19
N TYR A 209 -4.88 -8.26 -11.06
CA TYR A 209 -3.58 -8.89 -10.78
C TYR A 209 -3.52 -9.65 -9.45
N LEU A 210 -4.50 -9.47 -8.57
CA LEU A 210 -4.57 -10.15 -7.28
C LEU A 210 -5.49 -11.37 -7.37
N ASP A 211 -5.04 -12.52 -6.86
CA ASP A 211 -5.91 -13.64 -6.60
C ASP A 211 -6.92 -13.27 -5.49
N PRO A 212 -8.23 -13.17 -5.80
CA PRO A 212 -9.23 -12.73 -4.83
C PRO A 212 -9.38 -13.69 -3.65
N ARG A 213 -8.95 -14.95 -3.78
CA ARG A 213 -8.99 -15.93 -2.69
C ARG A 213 -8.06 -15.54 -1.54
N ILE A 214 -6.96 -14.83 -1.82
CA ILE A 214 -6.06 -14.30 -0.79
C ILE A 214 -6.84 -13.28 0.05
N SER A 215 -7.52 -12.33 -0.58
CA SER A 215 -8.34 -11.34 0.10
C SER A 215 -9.50 -11.98 0.88
N VAL A 216 -10.20 -12.96 0.29
CA VAL A 216 -11.29 -13.68 0.97
C VAL A 216 -10.78 -14.44 2.19
N ALA A 217 -9.64 -15.14 2.08
CA ALA A 217 -9.04 -15.85 3.20
C ALA A 217 -8.63 -14.89 4.31
N TRP A 218 -8.05 -13.74 3.96
CA TRP A 218 -7.68 -12.69 4.91
C TRP A 218 -8.91 -12.13 5.65
N CYS A 219 -9.98 -11.75 4.92
CA CYS A 219 -11.23 -11.26 5.52
C CYS A 219 -11.83 -12.27 6.50
N LYS A 220 -11.85 -13.56 6.13
CA LYS A 220 -12.34 -14.63 7.01
C LYS A 220 -11.47 -14.84 8.25
N LYS A 221 -10.15 -14.73 8.11
CA LYS A 221 -9.20 -14.95 9.21
C LYS A 221 -9.26 -13.84 10.27
N TYR A 222 -9.47 -12.60 9.85
CA TYR A 222 -9.40 -11.42 10.74
C TYR A 222 -10.74 -10.74 11.00
N GLU A 223 -11.84 -11.33 10.54
CA GLU A 223 -13.22 -10.84 10.72
C GLU A 223 -13.43 -9.40 10.25
N VAL A 224 -12.94 -9.11 9.03
CA VAL A 224 -13.04 -7.80 8.35
C VAL A 224 -14.09 -7.83 7.25
#